data_AF-A0A7V7VKD8-F1
#
_entry.id   AF-A0A7V7VKD8-F1
#
_cell.length_a   1.000
_cell.length_b   1.000
_cell.length_c   1.000
_cell.angle_alpha   90.00
_cell.angle_beta   90.00
_cell.angle_gamma   90.00
#
_symmetry.space_group_name_H-M   'P 1'
#
loop_
_entity.id
_entity.type
_entity.pdbx_description
1 polymer ?
#
loop_
_entity_poly.entity_id
_entity_poly.type
_entity_poly.pdbx_seq_one_letter_code
_entity_poly.pdbx_strand_id
1 'polypeptide(L)'
;MKIRKAIITAAGKNQRALPLQMLVDRDGVPKSALTILAEEITGAGIEQIAVIISPGTEKSYEASAGPHAQRMRFIVQPEPLGLGHAIHCAAEFTGEEAFLLMMGDHLHLSQTGESCARQLIETARSENCAVSAVQATHERMLPHYGCIGGHRMPGRERLYEVEAVIEKPTPTQAEQKLVVPGLRAGRYLCFFGLHVLTPAIMEILARQIAARPAAIIDLSRALEELVRSERYLAHQLEGSRHDIGQRYGLLNAQLALALSGKDRDEVLTQLIELLAQSQA
;
A
#
# COMPACT_ATOMS: atom_id res chain seq x y z
N MET A 1 -8.07 -4.51 18.92
CA MET A 1 -7.40 -5.45 17.98
C MET A 1 -5.88 -5.47 18.18
N LYS A 2 -5.24 -6.66 18.15
CA LYS A 2 -3.77 -6.81 18.19
C LYS A 2 -3.23 -6.82 16.76
N ILE A 3 -2.24 -5.97 16.46
CA ILE A 3 -1.62 -5.86 15.13
C ILE A 3 -0.11 -5.78 15.35
N ARG A 4 0.59 -6.86 15.01
CA ARG A 4 2.05 -7.02 15.22
C ARG A 4 2.79 -7.55 14.00
N LYS A 5 2.05 -8.00 13.00
CA LYS A 5 2.58 -8.62 11.79
C LYS A 5 2.25 -7.72 10.60
N ALA A 6 3.17 -7.66 9.65
CA ALA A 6 2.94 -7.02 8.37
C ALA A 6 3.26 -7.95 7.20
N ILE A 7 2.63 -7.71 6.05
CA ILE A 7 2.94 -8.31 4.77
C ILE A 7 3.39 -7.20 3.81
N ILE A 8 4.52 -7.40 3.15
CA ILE A 8 4.96 -6.63 1.98
C ILE A 8 4.82 -7.51 0.75
N THR A 9 4.10 -7.06 -0.27
CA THR A 9 3.96 -7.82 -1.53
C THR A 9 5.00 -7.39 -2.55
N ALA A 10 5.81 -8.33 -3.02
CA ALA A 10 6.97 -8.06 -3.85
C ALA A 10 7.22 -9.11 -4.96
N ALA A 11 6.27 -10.04 -5.16
CA ALA A 11 6.41 -11.17 -6.08
C ALA A 11 5.92 -10.89 -7.52
N GLY A 12 5.48 -9.66 -7.82
CA GLY A 12 4.96 -9.30 -9.14
C GLY A 12 5.99 -9.49 -10.26
N LYS A 13 5.63 -10.19 -11.34
CA LYS A 13 6.54 -10.60 -12.43
C LYS A 13 7.42 -9.46 -12.98
N ASN A 14 6.83 -8.27 -13.16
CA ASN A 14 7.51 -7.10 -13.72
C ASN A 14 7.94 -6.07 -12.65
N GLN A 15 7.70 -6.35 -11.38
CA GLN A 15 7.85 -5.40 -10.27
C GLN A 15 8.76 -5.93 -9.15
N ARG A 16 9.19 -7.19 -9.21
CA ARG A 16 10.04 -7.86 -8.21
C ARG A 16 11.40 -7.21 -7.97
N ALA A 17 11.85 -6.29 -8.82
CA ALA A 17 13.07 -5.53 -8.64
C ALA A 17 12.84 -4.15 -7.99
N LEU A 18 11.59 -3.69 -7.87
CA LEU A 18 11.26 -2.37 -7.35
C LEU A 18 11.62 -2.20 -5.88
N PRO A 19 11.32 -3.14 -4.97
CA PRO A 19 11.76 -3.04 -3.57
C PRO A 19 13.29 -3.07 -3.41
N LEU A 20 14.02 -3.56 -4.41
CA LEU A 20 15.48 -3.65 -4.40
C LEU A 20 16.17 -2.36 -4.89
N GLN A 21 15.41 -1.41 -5.43
CA GLN A 21 15.97 -0.15 -5.93
C GLN A 21 16.51 0.69 -4.78
N MET A 22 17.67 1.31 -5.00
CA MET A 22 18.29 2.23 -4.05
C MET A 22 17.76 3.64 -4.25
N LEU A 23 17.41 4.30 -3.16
CA LEU A 23 16.96 5.68 -3.09
C LEU A 23 17.72 6.38 -1.94
N VAL A 24 17.86 7.69 -2.03
CA VAL A 24 18.28 8.51 -0.89
C VAL A 24 17.03 8.87 -0.10
N ASP A 25 16.95 8.38 1.13
CA ASP A 25 15.80 8.61 2.02
C ASP A 25 15.85 10.01 2.66
N ARG A 26 14.82 10.37 3.43
CA ARG A 26 14.64 11.69 4.05
C ARG A 26 15.78 12.09 5.00
N ASP A 27 16.48 11.11 5.55
CA ASP A 27 17.66 11.30 6.39
C ASP A 27 18.97 11.44 5.58
N GLY A 28 18.88 11.49 4.26
CA GLY A 28 20.00 11.59 3.31
C GLY A 28 20.84 10.32 3.20
N VAL A 29 20.38 9.20 3.76
CA VAL A 29 21.10 7.93 3.70
C VAL A 29 20.59 7.12 2.50
N PRO A 30 21.48 6.56 1.66
CA PRO A 30 21.08 5.62 0.62
C PRO A 30 20.51 4.33 1.25
N LYS A 31 19.27 4.00 0.90
CA LYS A 31 18.53 2.82 1.38
C LYS A 31 17.83 2.12 0.22
N SER A 32 17.62 0.82 0.33
CA SER A 32 16.70 0.13 -0.59
C SER A 32 15.26 0.59 -0.31
N ALA A 33 14.40 0.58 -1.33
CA ALA A 33 12.97 0.81 -1.13
C ALA A 33 12.38 -0.17 -0.09
N LEU A 34 12.85 -1.42 -0.05
CA LEU A 34 12.48 -2.41 0.97
C LEU A 34 12.83 -1.94 2.39
N THR A 35 14.00 -1.33 2.58
CA THR A 35 14.41 -0.78 3.89
C THR A 35 13.50 0.37 4.30
N ILE A 36 13.20 1.28 3.38
CA ILE A 36 12.29 2.41 3.65
C ILE A 36 10.90 1.92 4.05
N LEU A 37 10.35 0.91 3.35
CA LEU A 37 9.08 0.27 3.71
C LEU A 37 9.16 -0.39 5.10
N ALA A 38 10.28 -1.04 5.43
CA ALA A 38 10.48 -1.67 6.72
C ALA A 38 10.55 -0.66 7.86
N GLU A 39 11.17 0.50 7.65
CA GLU A 39 11.22 1.60 8.62
C GLU A 39 9.82 2.18 8.87
N GLU A 40 9.02 2.40 7.82
CA GLU A 40 7.61 2.82 7.92
C GLU A 40 6.79 1.82 8.76
N ILE A 41 6.96 0.52 8.52
CA ILE A 41 6.26 -0.57 9.21
C ILE A 41 6.71 -0.68 10.68
N THR A 42 8.01 -0.74 10.93
CA THR A 42 8.55 -0.93 12.28
C THR A 42 8.37 0.31 13.15
N GLY A 43 8.46 1.51 12.57
CA GLY A 43 8.12 2.77 13.24
C GLY A 43 6.65 2.85 13.67
N ALA A 44 5.76 2.11 13.01
CA ALA A 44 4.36 1.98 13.42
C ALA A 44 4.12 0.95 14.55
N GLY A 45 5.17 0.27 15.04
CA GLY A 45 5.10 -0.70 16.13
C GLY A 45 4.86 -2.15 15.70
N ILE A 46 5.09 -2.49 14.43
CA ILE A 46 5.04 -3.87 13.94
C ILE A 46 6.32 -4.62 14.33
N GLU A 47 6.16 -5.86 14.79
CA GLU A 47 7.24 -6.70 15.31
C GLU A 47 7.88 -7.57 14.21
N GLN A 48 7.05 -8.12 13.32
CA GLN A 48 7.43 -9.12 12.31
C GLN A 48 6.87 -8.76 10.93
N ILE A 49 7.66 -8.98 9.89
CA ILE A 49 7.31 -8.66 8.50
C ILE A 49 7.47 -9.91 7.64
N ALA A 50 6.44 -10.30 6.91
CA ALA A 50 6.55 -11.25 5.81
C ALA A 50 6.72 -10.47 4.50
N VAL A 51 7.73 -10.82 3.71
CA VAL A 51 7.93 -10.26 2.37
C VAL A 51 7.64 -11.35 1.36
N ILE A 52 6.60 -11.16 0.54
CA ILE A 52 6.18 -12.13 -0.46
C ILE A 52 6.99 -11.91 -1.72
N ILE A 53 7.82 -12.88 -2.08
CA ILE A 53 8.81 -12.75 -3.15
C ILE A 53 8.60 -13.78 -4.26
N SER A 54 9.20 -13.55 -5.42
CA SER A 54 9.22 -14.53 -6.50
C SER A 54 10.29 -15.60 -6.23
N PRO A 55 10.16 -16.83 -6.79
CA PRO A 55 11.17 -17.86 -6.64
C PRO A 55 12.54 -17.41 -7.13
N GLY A 56 13.60 -17.72 -6.38
CA GLY A 56 14.99 -17.42 -6.75
C GLY A 56 15.44 -15.98 -6.47
N THR A 57 14.66 -15.20 -5.74
CA THR A 57 15.00 -13.81 -5.36
C THR A 57 15.38 -13.64 -3.89
N GLU A 58 15.38 -14.72 -3.11
CA GLU A 58 15.61 -14.77 -1.66
C GLU A 58 16.88 -14.00 -1.27
N LYS A 59 18.02 -14.35 -1.90
CA LYS A 59 19.32 -13.72 -1.60
C LYS A 59 19.34 -12.22 -1.87
N SER A 60 18.67 -11.77 -2.94
CA SER A 60 18.63 -10.34 -3.29
C SER A 60 17.80 -9.55 -2.29
N TYR A 61 16.69 -10.13 -1.83
CA TYR A 61 15.84 -9.53 -0.81
C TYR A 61 16.51 -9.53 0.57
N GLU A 62 17.16 -10.62 0.96
CA GLU A 62 17.97 -10.68 2.18
C GLU A 62 19.07 -9.61 2.21
N ALA A 63 19.82 -9.47 1.11
CA ALA A 63 20.86 -8.46 0.99
C ALA A 63 20.31 -7.02 1.03
N SER A 64 19.06 -6.83 0.58
CA SER A 64 18.41 -5.51 0.53
C SER A 64 17.61 -5.16 1.78
N ALA A 65 17.48 -6.07 2.75
CA ALA A 65 16.67 -5.86 3.96
C ALA A 65 17.32 -4.96 5.02
N GLY A 66 18.63 -4.69 4.86
CA GLY A 66 19.39 -3.81 5.75
C GLY A 66 19.29 -4.21 7.22
N PRO A 67 19.17 -3.24 8.16
CA PRO A 67 19.12 -3.53 9.60
C PRO A 67 17.84 -4.25 10.04
N HIS A 68 16.82 -4.31 9.18
CA HIS A 68 15.53 -4.93 9.49
C HIS A 68 15.45 -6.41 9.13
N ALA A 69 16.51 -6.99 8.55
CA ALA A 69 16.54 -8.39 8.11
C ALA A 69 16.06 -9.39 9.18
N GLN A 70 16.46 -9.20 10.44
CA GLN A 70 16.07 -10.09 11.56
C GLN A 70 14.56 -10.09 11.87
N ARG A 71 13.83 -9.06 11.42
CA ARG A 71 12.38 -8.96 11.56
C ARG A 71 11.63 -9.46 10.33
N MET A 72 12.33 -9.82 9.26
CA MET A 72 11.75 -10.22 7.99
C MET A 72 11.77 -11.74 7.81
N ARG A 73 10.67 -12.27 7.27
CA ARG A 73 10.58 -13.62 6.73
C ARG A 73 10.25 -13.52 5.25
N PHE A 74 11.08 -14.10 4.40
CA PHE A 74 10.83 -14.16 2.97
C PHE A 74 9.98 -15.38 2.66
N ILE A 75 8.82 -15.16 2.04
CA ILE A 75 7.86 -16.20 1.69
C ILE A 75 7.70 -16.21 0.19
N VAL A 76 7.91 -17.36 -0.44
CA VAL A 76 7.87 -17.48 -1.90
C VAL A 76 6.42 -17.61 -2.36
N GLN A 77 6.01 -16.76 -3.30
CA GLN A 77 4.84 -17.00 -4.13
C GLN A 77 5.27 -17.89 -5.30
N PRO A 78 4.81 -19.16 -5.38
CA PRO A 78 5.31 -20.09 -6.39
C PRO A 78 4.94 -19.67 -7.81
N GLU A 79 3.71 -19.20 -8.00
CA GLU A 79 3.15 -18.78 -9.28
C GLU A 79 2.55 -17.37 -9.18
N PRO A 80 2.74 -16.49 -10.18
CA PRO A 80 2.33 -15.09 -10.13
C PRO A 80 0.82 -14.91 -10.39
N LEU A 81 -0.02 -15.54 -9.57
CA LEU A 81 -1.49 -15.60 -9.71
C LEU A 81 -2.20 -14.38 -9.10
N GLY A 82 -1.57 -13.21 -9.14
CA GLY A 82 -2.13 -11.95 -8.63
C GLY A 82 -1.86 -11.66 -7.16
N LEU A 83 -2.32 -10.47 -6.73
CA LEU A 83 -2.05 -9.91 -5.42
C LEU A 83 -2.72 -10.71 -4.29
N GLY A 84 -3.96 -11.16 -4.50
CA GLY A 84 -4.67 -11.99 -3.52
C GLY A 84 -3.97 -13.32 -3.26
N HIS A 85 -3.41 -13.95 -4.30
CA HIS A 85 -2.59 -15.15 -4.13
C HIS A 85 -1.32 -14.86 -3.34
N ALA A 86 -0.62 -13.76 -3.64
CA ALA A 86 0.58 -13.36 -2.91
C ALA A 86 0.29 -13.16 -1.42
N ILE A 87 -0.82 -12.51 -1.07
CA ILE A 87 -1.23 -12.29 0.32
C ILE A 87 -1.52 -13.63 1.02
N HIS A 88 -2.27 -14.53 0.37
CA HIS A 88 -2.58 -15.84 0.96
C HIS A 88 -1.31 -16.69 1.20
N CYS A 89 -0.23 -16.55 0.43
CA CYS A 89 1.03 -17.26 0.72
C CYS A 89 1.53 -17.01 2.17
N ALA A 90 1.14 -15.92 2.82
CA ALA A 90 1.45 -15.63 4.23
C ALA A 90 0.32 -15.95 5.24
N ALA A 91 -0.66 -16.79 4.86
CA ALA A 91 -1.75 -17.19 5.77
C ALA A 91 -1.23 -17.85 7.06
N GLU A 92 -0.28 -18.79 6.96
CA GLU A 92 0.34 -19.40 8.14
C GLU A 92 1.12 -18.39 8.98
N PHE A 93 1.81 -17.44 8.33
CA PHE A 93 2.56 -16.40 9.02
C PHE A 93 1.65 -15.48 9.83
N THR A 94 0.52 -15.05 9.26
CA THR A 94 -0.45 -14.17 9.93
C THR A 94 -1.23 -14.91 11.01
N GLY A 95 -1.72 -16.12 10.71
CA GLY A 95 -2.58 -16.89 11.58
C GLY A 95 -3.89 -16.14 11.87
N GLU A 96 -4.35 -16.22 13.11
CA GLU A 96 -5.59 -15.57 13.58
C GLU A 96 -5.40 -14.10 14.01
N GLU A 97 -4.27 -13.46 13.65
CA GLU A 97 -4.00 -12.07 14.00
C GLU A 97 -4.30 -11.12 12.83
N ALA A 98 -4.90 -9.97 13.13
CA ALA A 98 -4.97 -8.87 12.18
C ALA A 98 -3.57 -8.36 11.84
N PHE A 99 -3.37 -7.93 10.60
CA PHE A 99 -2.07 -7.59 10.07
C PHE A 99 -2.11 -6.35 9.18
N LEU A 100 -0.97 -5.67 9.10
CA LEU A 100 -0.75 -4.59 8.14
C LEU A 100 -0.34 -5.20 6.79
N LEU A 101 -0.93 -4.75 5.70
CA LEU A 101 -0.55 -5.07 4.34
C LEU A 101 -0.06 -3.79 3.66
N MET A 102 1.14 -3.86 3.09
CA MET A 102 1.79 -2.77 2.38
C MET A 102 2.24 -3.25 1.00
N MET A 103 1.97 -2.46 -0.04
CA MET A 103 2.43 -2.77 -1.39
C MET A 103 3.93 -2.45 -1.51
N GLY A 104 4.74 -3.39 -2.01
CA GLY A 104 6.20 -3.22 -2.09
C GLY A 104 6.69 -2.18 -3.11
N ASP A 105 5.80 -1.70 -3.98
CA ASP A 105 6.05 -0.70 -5.01
C ASP A 105 5.51 0.69 -4.64
N HIS A 106 5.06 0.89 -3.40
CA HIS A 106 4.50 2.17 -2.95
C HIS A 106 5.24 2.70 -1.73
N LEU A 107 5.92 3.84 -1.88
CA LEU A 107 6.52 4.55 -0.75
C LEU A 107 5.54 5.59 -0.20
N HIS A 108 5.53 5.75 1.12
CA HIS A 108 4.60 6.64 1.82
C HIS A 108 5.35 7.78 2.50
N LEU A 109 4.82 8.98 2.38
CA LEU A 109 5.35 10.16 3.03
C LEU A 109 4.25 10.80 3.87
N SER A 110 4.44 10.79 5.18
CA SER A 110 3.52 11.46 6.09
C SER A 110 3.72 12.98 6.06
N GLN A 111 2.61 13.71 6.17
CA GLN A 111 2.58 15.16 6.35
C GLN A 111 2.49 15.55 7.84
N THR A 112 2.45 14.57 8.73
CA THR A 112 2.36 14.76 10.18
C THR A 112 3.58 14.14 10.89
N GLY A 113 3.61 14.23 12.22
CA GLY A 113 4.63 13.53 13.02
C GLY A 113 4.44 12.00 13.09
N GLU A 114 3.30 11.48 12.66
CA GLU A 114 2.99 10.05 12.69
C GLU A 114 3.06 9.43 11.29
N SER A 115 3.66 8.24 11.15
CA SER A 115 3.75 7.53 9.88
C SER A 115 2.36 7.17 9.32
N CYS A 116 2.26 7.00 8.00
CA CYS A 116 1.00 6.61 7.34
C CYS A 116 0.50 5.26 7.85
N ALA A 117 1.42 4.30 8.04
CA ALA A 117 1.13 3.01 8.64
C ALA A 117 0.59 3.16 10.08
N ARG A 118 1.15 4.07 10.89
CA ARG A 118 0.69 4.30 12.26
C ARG A 118 -0.71 4.91 12.30
N GLN A 119 -0.99 5.92 11.48
CA GLN A 119 -2.33 6.51 11.35
C GLN A 119 -3.39 5.45 11.04
N LEU A 120 -3.09 4.54 10.11
CA LEU A 120 -4.00 3.46 9.72
C LEU A 120 -4.18 2.41 10.84
N ILE A 121 -3.09 1.99 11.48
CA ILE A 121 -3.09 1.02 12.59
C ILE A 121 -3.92 1.54 13.77
N GLU A 122 -3.74 2.80 14.18
CA GLU A 122 -4.49 3.36 15.30
C GLU A 122 -5.99 3.46 14.99
N THR A 123 -6.35 3.78 13.75
CA THR A 123 -7.75 3.75 13.30
C THR A 123 -8.33 2.34 13.44
N ALA A 124 -7.64 1.33 12.90
CA ALA A 124 -8.09 -0.06 12.97
C ALA A 124 -8.15 -0.60 14.41
N ARG A 125 -7.25 -0.15 15.30
CA ARG A 125 -7.30 -0.50 16.73
C ARG A 125 -8.52 0.11 17.41
N SER A 126 -8.78 1.40 17.17
CA SER A 126 -9.88 2.14 17.81
C SER A 126 -11.26 1.67 17.33
N GLU A 127 -11.42 1.38 16.04
CA GLU A 127 -12.68 0.94 15.44
C GLU A 127 -12.83 -0.59 15.45
N ASN A 128 -11.76 -1.31 15.80
CA ASN A 128 -11.69 -2.76 15.93
C ASN A 128 -12.22 -3.50 14.69
N CYS A 129 -11.80 -3.08 13.50
CA CYS A 129 -12.24 -3.63 12.22
C CYS A 129 -11.14 -3.50 11.14
N ALA A 130 -11.38 -4.09 9.97
CA ALA A 130 -10.52 -3.84 8.80
C ALA A 130 -10.59 -2.37 8.38
N VAL A 131 -9.45 -1.81 7.99
CA VAL A 131 -9.35 -0.43 7.50
C VAL A 131 -8.40 -0.35 6.32
N SER A 132 -8.78 0.34 5.25
CA SER A 132 -7.88 0.59 4.12
C SER A 132 -7.61 2.07 3.93
N ALA A 133 -6.36 2.40 3.66
CA ALA A 133 -5.97 3.75 3.35
C ALA A 133 -6.47 4.11 1.94
N VAL A 134 -7.03 5.31 1.80
CA VAL A 134 -7.54 5.83 0.53
C VAL A 134 -7.08 7.24 0.24
N GLN A 135 -7.17 7.64 -1.02
CA GLN A 135 -6.96 9.01 -1.47
C GLN A 135 -8.02 9.42 -2.49
N ALA A 136 -8.47 10.67 -2.41
CA ALA A 136 -9.33 11.24 -3.42
C ALA A 136 -8.54 11.38 -4.73
N THR A 137 -9.01 10.74 -5.80
CA THR A 137 -8.29 10.59 -7.07
C THR A 137 -9.18 11.00 -8.23
N HIS A 138 -8.64 11.71 -9.22
CA HIS A 138 -9.38 12.12 -10.41
C HIS A 138 -9.73 10.91 -11.28
N GLU A 139 -10.94 10.89 -11.85
CA GLU A 139 -11.47 9.78 -12.66
C GLU A 139 -10.54 9.26 -13.78
N ARG A 140 -9.73 10.12 -14.39
CA ARG A 140 -8.74 9.73 -15.42
C ARG A 140 -7.71 8.72 -14.94
N MET A 141 -7.54 8.60 -13.63
CA MET A 141 -6.57 7.70 -13.01
C MET A 141 -7.19 6.37 -12.55
N LEU A 142 -8.52 6.21 -12.59
CA LEU A 142 -9.21 4.99 -12.15
C LEU A 142 -8.67 3.67 -12.74
N PRO A 143 -8.21 3.62 -14.01
CA PRO A 143 -7.64 2.38 -14.56
C PRO A 143 -6.41 1.82 -13.81
N HIS A 144 -5.83 2.60 -12.89
CA HIS A 144 -4.66 2.22 -12.11
C HIS A 144 -5.00 1.77 -10.67
N TYR A 145 -6.26 1.86 -10.24
CA TYR A 145 -6.63 1.69 -8.84
C TYR A 145 -7.90 0.87 -8.60
N GLY A 146 -7.88 0.08 -7.53
CA GLY A 146 -9.11 -0.29 -6.85
C GLY A 146 -9.72 0.92 -6.14
N CYS A 147 -11.04 1.01 -6.18
CA CYS A 147 -11.80 2.16 -5.73
C CYS A 147 -12.94 1.72 -4.83
N ILE A 148 -13.28 2.55 -3.85
CA ILE A 148 -14.34 2.26 -2.89
C ILE A 148 -15.51 3.23 -3.03
N GLY A 149 -16.69 2.72 -2.73
CA GLY A 149 -17.93 3.45 -2.52
C GLY A 149 -18.41 3.31 -1.08
N GLY A 150 -19.28 4.21 -0.66
CA GLY A 150 -19.85 4.22 0.68
C GLY A 150 -20.11 5.63 1.17
N HIS A 151 -20.07 5.84 2.49
CA HIS A 151 -20.44 7.12 3.09
C HIS A 151 -19.46 7.56 4.18
N ARG A 152 -19.37 8.87 4.40
CA ARG A 152 -18.53 9.44 5.44
C ARG A 152 -19.12 9.14 6.82
N MET A 153 -18.29 8.75 7.76
CA MET A 153 -18.71 8.53 9.15
C MET A 153 -19.11 9.87 9.81
N PRO A 154 -20.24 9.94 10.54
CA PRO A 154 -20.67 11.16 11.20
C PRO A 154 -19.60 11.71 12.16
N GLY A 155 -19.31 13.02 12.07
CA GLY A 155 -18.31 13.67 12.92
C GLY A 155 -16.86 13.30 12.64
N ARG A 156 -16.57 12.53 11.58
CA ARG A 156 -15.21 12.14 11.17
C ARG A 156 -14.93 12.59 9.74
N GLU A 157 -14.04 13.54 9.54
CA GLU A 157 -13.84 14.14 8.20
C GLU A 157 -13.19 13.23 7.17
N ARG A 158 -12.39 12.25 7.61
CA ARG A 158 -11.52 11.45 6.73
C ARG A 158 -11.75 9.95 6.87
N LEU A 159 -12.80 9.56 7.57
CA LEU A 159 -13.17 8.17 7.80
C LEU A 159 -14.49 7.88 7.11
N TYR A 160 -14.52 6.77 6.38
CA TYR A 160 -15.64 6.37 5.55
C TYR A 160 -15.99 4.91 5.86
N GLU A 161 -17.28 4.60 5.90
CA GLU A 161 -17.75 3.22 5.92
C GLU A 161 -17.88 2.72 4.48
N VAL A 162 -17.28 1.56 4.20
CA VAL A 162 -17.17 1.02 2.84
C VAL A 162 -18.35 0.12 2.55
N GLU A 163 -19.01 0.36 1.43
CA GLU A 163 -20.18 -0.40 0.98
C GLU A 163 -19.95 -1.11 -0.37
N ALA A 164 -18.94 -0.68 -1.12
CA ALA A 164 -18.60 -1.26 -2.40
C ALA A 164 -17.10 -1.12 -2.67
N VAL A 165 -16.51 -2.12 -3.32
CA VAL A 165 -15.14 -2.12 -3.80
C VAL A 165 -15.09 -2.63 -5.24
N ILE A 166 -14.47 -1.88 -6.14
CA ILE A 166 -14.30 -2.29 -7.54
C ILE A 166 -12.84 -2.09 -7.96
N GLU A 167 -12.25 -3.14 -8.54
CA GLU A 167 -10.92 -3.06 -9.16
C GLU A 167 -11.01 -2.33 -10.49
N LYS A 168 -10.21 -1.26 -10.66
CA LYS A 168 -10.03 -0.53 -11.91
C LYS A 168 -11.36 -0.23 -12.62
N PRO A 169 -12.31 0.44 -11.93
CA PRO A 169 -13.62 0.71 -12.50
C PRO A 169 -13.51 1.61 -13.72
N THR A 170 -14.42 1.43 -14.67
CA THR A 170 -14.66 2.48 -15.67
C THR A 170 -15.26 3.72 -15.00
N PRO A 171 -15.12 4.92 -15.59
CA PRO A 171 -15.79 6.12 -15.07
C PRO A 171 -17.29 5.90 -14.83
N THR A 172 -17.98 5.25 -15.76
CA THR A 172 -19.41 4.90 -15.63
C THR A 172 -19.69 3.98 -14.44
N GLN A 173 -18.87 2.95 -14.21
CA GLN A 173 -19.03 2.07 -13.04
C GLN A 173 -18.81 2.85 -11.74
N ALA A 174 -17.83 3.75 -11.73
CA ALA A 174 -17.52 4.57 -10.57
C ALA A 174 -18.65 5.56 -10.24
N GLU A 175 -19.20 6.25 -11.25
CA GLU A 175 -20.36 7.15 -11.10
C GLU A 175 -21.60 6.42 -10.54
N GLN A 176 -21.80 5.16 -10.93
CA GLN A 176 -22.98 4.39 -10.52
C GLN A 176 -22.85 3.78 -9.12
N LYS A 177 -21.64 3.42 -8.68
CA LYS A 177 -21.45 2.54 -7.50
C LYS A 177 -20.48 3.08 -6.46
N LEU A 178 -19.63 4.05 -6.80
CA LEU A 178 -18.48 4.45 -5.98
C LEU A 178 -18.50 5.94 -5.61
N VAL A 179 -19.62 6.62 -5.85
CA VAL A 179 -19.80 8.01 -5.43
C VAL A 179 -19.93 8.04 -3.91
N VAL A 180 -19.08 8.85 -3.27
CA VAL A 180 -19.14 9.11 -1.84
C VAL A 180 -19.63 10.54 -1.63
N PRO A 181 -20.74 10.76 -0.90
CA PRO A 181 -21.28 12.09 -0.64
C PRO A 181 -20.24 13.03 -0.03
N GLY A 182 -20.19 14.27 -0.53
CA GLY A 182 -19.25 15.31 -0.08
C GLY A 182 -17.89 15.31 -0.79
N LEU A 183 -17.60 14.32 -1.66
CA LEU A 183 -16.46 14.42 -2.56
C LEU A 183 -16.74 15.32 -3.75
N ARG A 184 -15.70 16.00 -4.22
CA ARG A 184 -15.75 16.80 -5.45
C ARG A 184 -16.09 15.89 -6.64
N ALA A 185 -16.99 16.35 -7.50
CA ALA A 185 -17.36 15.66 -8.74
C ALA A 185 -16.13 15.26 -9.57
N GLY A 186 -16.19 14.08 -10.19
CA GLY A 186 -15.08 13.48 -10.95
C GLY A 186 -13.93 12.96 -10.07
N ARG A 187 -14.11 12.87 -8.75
CA ARG A 187 -13.15 12.27 -7.83
C ARG A 187 -13.75 11.10 -7.05
N TYR A 188 -12.93 10.07 -6.87
CA TYR A 188 -13.28 8.83 -6.18
C TYR A 188 -12.23 8.49 -5.13
N LEU A 189 -12.61 7.71 -4.11
CA LEU A 189 -11.66 7.19 -3.13
C LEU A 189 -10.97 5.95 -3.69
N CYS A 190 -9.70 6.09 -4.04
CA CYS A 190 -8.86 5.01 -4.55
C CYS A 190 -7.94 4.49 -3.45
N PHE A 191 -7.59 3.20 -3.49
CA PHE A 191 -6.66 2.61 -2.54
C PHE A 191 -5.28 3.26 -2.58
N PHE A 192 -4.72 3.43 -1.39
CA PHE A 192 -3.43 4.06 -1.11
C PHE A 192 -2.30 3.04 -0.89
N GLY A 193 -2.57 1.75 -1.12
CA GLY A 193 -1.58 0.67 -0.99
C GLY A 193 -1.22 0.29 0.45
N LEU A 194 -2.03 0.72 1.43
CA LEU A 194 -1.96 0.31 2.83
C LEU A 194 -3.31 -0.21 3.30
N HIS A 195 -3.31 -1.35 3.97
CA HIS A 195 -4.50 -1.97 4.51
C HIS A 195 -4.18 -2.58 5.88
N VAL A 196 -5.06 -2.43 6.86
CA VAL A 196 -5.09 -3.30 8.03
C VAL A 196 -6.25 -4.26 7.80
N LEU A 197 -5.94 -5.55 7.75
CA LEU A 197 -6.88 -6.60 7.41
C LEU A 197 -7.04 -7.58 8.59
N THR A 198 -8.25 -8.10 8.74
CA THR A 198 -8.61 -9.14 9.71
C THR A 198 -8.32 -10.53 9.14
N PRO A 199 -8.30 -11.59 9.96
CA PRO A 199 -8.12 -12.97 9.48
C PRO A 199 -9.17 -13.40 8.44
N ALA A 200 -10.37 -12.82 8.45
CA ALA A 200 -11.44 -13.12 7.50
C ALA A 200 -11.00 -12.95 6.04
N ILE A 201 -10.07 -12.04 5.74
CA ILE A 201 -9.55 -11.89 4.37
C ILE A 201 -8.82 -13.14 3.89
N MET A 202 -8.11 -13.85 4.77
CA MET A 202 -7.37 -15.06 4.40
C MET A 202 -8.34 -16.19 4.06
N GLU A 203 -9.44 -16.31 4.79
CA GLU A 203 -10.51 -17.28 4.49
C GLU A 203 -11.19 -16.99 3.14
N ILE A 204 -11.50 -15.71 2.88
CA ILE A 204 -12.07 -15.27 1.60
C ILE A 204 -11.11 -15.60 0.45
N LEU A 205 -9.82 -15.26 0.60
CA LEU A 205 -8.80 -15.55 -0.40
C LEU A 205 -8.64 -17.05 -0.65
N ALA A 206 -8.66 -17.87 0.40
CA ALA A 206 -8.60 -19.34 0.31
C ALA A 206 -9.77 -19.88 -0.53
N ARG A 207 -10.99 -19.43 -0.24
CA ARG A 207 -12.19 -19.80 -1.01
C ARG A 207 -12.10 -19.36 -2.47
N GLN A 208 -11.64 -18.14 -2.73
CA GLN A 208 -11.53 -17.63 -4.10
C GLN A 208 -10.47 -18.37 -4.94
N ILE A 209 -9.35 -18.74 -4.32
CA ILE A 209 -8.28 -19.55 -4.94
C ILE A 209 -8.80 -20.95 -5.25
N ALA A 210 -9.45 -21.60 -4.28
CA ALA A 210 -10.01 -22.94 -4.47
C ALA A 210 -11.08 -22.98 -5.57
N ALA A 211 -11.93 -21.94 -5.66
CA ALA A 211 -12.99 -21.87 -6.66
C ALA A 211 -12.48 -21.61 -8.09
N ARG A 212 -11.30 -21.00 -8.25
CA ARG A 212 -10.72 -20.67 -9.57
C ARG A 212 -9.21 -20.97 -9.59
N PRO A 213 -8.82 -22.24 -9.64
CA PRO A 213 -7.41 -22.63 -9.72
C PRO A 213 -6.72 -21.94 -10.90
N ALA A 214 -5.49 -21.45 -10.68
CA ALA A 214 -4.67 -20.75 -11.67
C ALA A 214 -5.24 -19.43 -12.24
N ALA A 215 -6.35 -18.91 -11.72
CA ALA A 215 -6.84 -17.58 -12.09
C ALA A 215 -6.05 -16.47 -11.38
N ILE A 216 -6.02 -15.28 -11.99
CA ILE A 216 -5.55 -14.07 -11.31
C ILE A 216 -6.54 -13.72 -10.20
N ILE A 217 -6.05 -13.61 -8.97
CA ILE A 217 -6.82 -13.23 -7.79
C ILE A 217 -6.48 -11.80 -7.40
N ASP A 218 -7.44 -10.89 -7.56
CA ASP A 218 -7.32 -9.49 -7.15
C ASP A 218 -7.79 -9.29 -5.70
N LEU A 219 -7.06 -8.46 -4.95
CA LEU A 219 -7.42 -8.13 -3.57
C LEU A 219 -8.78 -7.41 -3.49
N SER A 220 -9.06 -6.49 -4.41
CA SER A 220 -10.31 -5.72 -4.43
C SER A 220 -11.57 -6.60 -4.49
N ARG A 221 -11.50 -7.76 -5.15
CA ARG A 221 -12.61 -8.72 -5.16
C ARG A 221 -12.80 -9.40 -3.81
N ALA A 222 -11.72 -9.69 -3.09
CA ALA A 222 -11.79 -10.21 -1.72
C ALA A 222 -12.31 -9.14 -0.74
N LEU A 223 -11.92 -7.88 -0.93
CA LEU A 223 -12.42 -6.75 -0.13
C LEU A 223 -13.92 -6.47 -0.38
N GLU A 224 -14.39 -6.57 -1.63
CA GLU A 224 -15.83 -6.50 -1.96
C GLU A 224 -16.64 -7.59 -1.25
N GLU A 225 -16.05 -8.79 -1.08
CA GLU A 225 -16.67 -9.86 -0.30
C GLU A 225 -16.61 -9.59 1.21
N LEU A 226 -15.50 -9.00 1.68
CA LEU A 226 -15.29 -8.63 3.09
C LEU A 226 -16.33 -7.63 3.60
N VAL A 227 -16.72 -6.66 2.76
CA VAL A 227 -17.80 -5.68 3.06
C VAL A 227 -19.08 -6.37 3.52
N ARG A 228 -19.36 -7.58 3.01
CA ARG A 228 -20.59 -8.34 3.31
C ARG A 228 -20.49 -9.18 4.58
N SER A 229 -19.27 -9.42 5.07
CA SER A 229 -19.01 -10.28 6.22
C SER A 229 -18.72 -9.51 7.50
N GLU A 230 -18.10 -8.34 7.40
CA GLU A 230 -17.71 -7.55 8.57
C GLU A 230 -17.71 -6.05 8.28
N ARG A 231 -17.69 -5.24 9.35
CA ARG A 231 -17.51 -3.79 9.23
C ARG A 231 -16.14 -3.51 8.60
N TYR A 232 -16.13 -2.65 7.59
CA TYR A 232 -14.93 -2.29 6.86
C TYR A 232 -14.90 -0.79 6.60
N LEU A 233 -13.79 -0.15 6.98
CA LEU A 233 -13.63 1.30 6.87
C LEU A 233 -12.55 1.68 5.86
N ALA A 234 -12.67 2.89 5.33
CA ALA A 234 -11.64 3.54 4.55
C ALA A 234 -11.17 4.82 5.27
N HIS A 235 -9.87 4.99 5.42
CA HIS A 235 -9.26 6.16 6.05
C HIS A 235 -8.44 6.94 5.02
N GLN A 236 -8.82 8.19 4.78
CA GLN A 236 -8.05 9.12 3.98
C GLN A 236 -6.90 9.72 4.81
N LEU A 237 -5.70 9.12 4.67
CA LEU A 237 -4.52 9.44 5.47
C LEU A 237 -3.95 10.84 5.20
N GLU A 238 -3.19 11.33 6.17
CA GLU A 238 -2.38 12.56 6.07
C GLU A 238 -0.99 12.26 5.55
N GLY A 239 -0.93 11.99 4.25
CA GLY A 239 0.30 11.72 3.56
C GLY A 239 0.12 11.60 2.06
N SER A 240 1.23 11.40 1.38
CA SER A 240 1.28 11.05 -0.04
C SER A 240 1.84 9.65 -0.23
N ARG A 241 1.49 9.08 -1.39
CA ARG A 241 1.94 7.77 -1.82
C ARG A 241 2.61 7.91 -3.19
N HIS A 242 3.80 7.36 -3.30
CA HIS A 242 4.63 7.39 -4.50
C HIS A 242 4.80 5.97 -5.05
N ASP A 243 4.13 5.70 -6.17
CA ASP A 243 4.19 4.44 -6.90
C ASP A 243 5.49 4.41 -7.73
N ILE A 244 6.47 3.62 -7.28
CA ILE A 244 7.76 3.47 -7.94
C ILE A 244 7.70 2.55 -9.17
N GLY A 245 6.57 1.88 -9.41
CA GLY A 245 6.33 1.05 -10.59
C GLY A 245 5.88 1.84 -11.83
N GLN A 246 5.55 3.12 -11.70
CA GLN A 246 5.22 3.98 -12.84
C GLN A 246 6.45 4.30 -13.68
N ARG A 247 6.23 4.72 -14.93
CA ARG A 247 7.30 5.08 -15.89
C ARG A 247 8.35 6.05 -15.32
N TYR A 248 7.91 7.06 -14.55
CA TYR A 248 8.79 8.00 -13.85
C TYR A 248 8.66 7.87 -12.32
N GLY A 249 8.21 6.71 -11.84
CA GLY A 249 7.90 6.46 -10.43
C GLY A 249 9.10 6.64 -9.52
N LEU A 250 10.24 6.03 -9.87
CA LEU A 250 11.49 6.18 -9.11
C LEU A 250 11.98 7.62 -9.03
N LEU A 251 11.98 8.35 -10.14
CA LEU A 251 12.36 9.77 -10.16
C LEU A 251 11.44 10.59 -9.26
N ASN A 252 10.13 10.42 -9.40
CA ASN A 252 9.14 11.15 -8.62
C ASN A 252 9.22 10.81 -7.12
N ALA A 253 9.47 9.55 -6.78
CA ALA A 253 9.67 9.12 -5.40
C ALA A 253 10.96 9.70 -4.82
N GLN A 254 12.07 9.68 -5.57
CA GLN A 254 13.34 10.27 -5.14
C GLN A 254 13.21 11.77 -4.86
N LEU A 255 12.54 12.50 -5.76
CA LEU A 255 12.25 13.92 -5.56
C LEU A 255 11.39 14.14 -4.32
N ALA A 256 10.35 13.32 -4.12
CA ALA A 256 9.48 13.47 -2.96
C ALA A 256 10.19 13.20 -1.64
N LEU A 257 11.03 12.16 -1.57
CA LEU A 257 11.87 11.84 -0.40
C LEU A 257 12.81 13.00 -0.07
N ALA A 258 13.57 13.46 -1.06
CA ALA A 258 14.54 14.53 -0.88
C ALA A 258 13.88 15.86 -0.45
N LEU A 259 12.79 16.24 -1.11
CA LEU A 259 12.07 17.48 -0.81
C LEU A 259 11.32 17.45 0.53
N SER A 260 11.14 16.25 1.11
CA SER A 260 10.54 16.05 2.43
C SER A 260 11.59 15.70 3.51
N GLY A 261 12.87 15.75 3.15
CA GLY A 261 14.01 15.35 3.96
C GLY A 261 14.96 16.50 4.32
N LYS A 262 16.09 16.15 4.94
CA LYS A 262 17.10 17.10 5.39
C LYS A 262 17.83 17.79 4.22
N ASP A 263 17.92 17.14 3.07
CA ASP A 263 18.66 17.62 1.89
C ASP A 263 17.78 18.46 0.94
N ARG A 264 16.59 18.87 1.40
CA ARG A 264 15.60 19.62 0.61
C ARG A 264 16.19 20.85 -0.06
N ASP A 265 16.93 21.66 0.70
CA ASP A 265 17.43 22.96 0.20
C ASP A 265 18.55 22.78 -0.83
N GLU A 266 19.39 21.75 -0.66
CA GLU A 266 20.41 21.37 -1.64
C GLU A 266 19.75 20.92 -2.96
N VAL A 267 18.79 20.00 -2.88
CA VAL A 267 18.10 19.48 -4.08
C VAL A 267 17.29 20.56 -4.79
N LEU A 268 16.61 21.45 -4.06
CA LEU A 268 15.92 22.58 -4.68
C LEU A 268 16.86 23.50 -5.44
N THR A 269 18.04 23.79 -4.88
CA THR A 269 19.06 24.63 -5.53
C THR A 269 19.53 23.97 -6.83
N GLN A 270 19.88 22.68 -6.78
CA GLN A 270 20.31 21.93 -7.97
C GLN A 270 19.22 21.88 -9.07
N LEU A 271 17.95 21.71 -8.69
CA LEU A 271 16.84 21.72 -9.64
C LEU A 271 16.70 23.07 -10.34
N ILE A 272 16.85 24.18 -9.61
CA ILE A 272 16.80 25.53 -10.18
C ILE A 272 17.97 25.77 -11.15
N GLU A 273 19.18 25.34 -10.78
CA GLU A 273 20.37 25.44 -11.64
C GLU A 273 20.19 24.65 -12.95
N LEU A 274 19.69 23.42 -12.88
CA LEU A 274 19.39 22.59 -14.05
C LEU A 274 18.34 23.26 -14.95
N LEU A 275 17.29 23.84 -14.38
CA LEU A 275 16.27 24.57 -15.13
C LEU A 275 16.84 25.80 -15.83
N ALA A 276 17.71 26.56 -15.15
CA ALA A 276 18.37 27.73 -15.72
C ALA A 276 19.30 27.36 -16.89
N GLN A 277 19.99 26.21 -16.81
CA GLN A 277 20.84 25.70 -17.88
C GLN A 277 20.05 25.10 -19.05
N SER A 278 18.85 24.56 -18.80
CA SER A 278 18.02 23.92 -19.83
C SER A 278 17.39 24.87 -20.85
N GLN A 279 17.48 26.19 -20.63
CA GLN A 279 17.03 27.21 -21.58
C GLN A 279 18.15 27.75 -22.51
N ALA A 280 19.32 27.11 -22.51
CA ALA A 280 20.41 27.36 -23.45
C ALA A 280 20.49 26.24 -24.51
#